data_AF-A0A0K8MD74-F1
#
_entry.id   AF-A0A0K8MD74-F1
#
_cell.length_a   1.000
_cell.length_b   1.000
_cell.length_c   1.000
_cell.angle_alpha   90.00
_cell.angle_beta   90.00
_cell.angle_gamma   90.00
#
_symmetry.space_group_name_H-M   'P 1'
#
loop_
_entity.id
_entity.type
_entity.pdbx_description
1 polymer ?
#
loop_
_entity_poly.entity_id
_entity_poly.type
_entity_poly.pdbx_seq_one_letter_code
_entity_poly.pdbx_strand_id
1 'polypeptide(L)'
;MVYARYWSMEIFTFFKGSLIGKDHQGNRYYQERFLFKKAKRKQRRWVMYRGIMEGSRVPAEWFGWLHHSLDVPLDSTLKSSWQKPHQSNQTGTSLAYRPSMPREGTQKSVPEGYEPWRPS
;
A
#
# COMPACT_ATOMS: atom_id res chain seq x y z
N MET A 1 21.50 -8.84 1.86
CA MET A 1 20.93 -7.56 1.40
C MET A 1 20.52 -7.73 -0.06
N VAL A 2 19.27 -8.11 -0.33
CA VAL A 2 18.83 -8.52 -1.68
C VAL A 2 18.30 -7.29 -2.42
N TYR A 3 19.18 -6.59 -3.14
CA TYR A 3 18.78 -5.62 -4.15
C TYR A 3 18.60 -6.36 -5.48
N ALA A 4 17.41 -6.86 -5.74
CA ALA A 4 17.11 -7.42 -7.05
C ALA A 4 16.91 -6.26 -8.04
N ARG A 5 18.00 -5.83 -8.70
CA ARG A 5 17.98 -4.88 -9.82
C ARG A 5 17.56 -5.62 -11.09
N TYR A 6 16.31 -5.46 -11.50
CA TYR A 6 15.81 -6.03 -12.75
C TYR A 6 16.11 -5.09 -13.92
N TRP A 7 17.23 -5.33 -14.58
CA TRP A 7 17.66 -4.59 -15.77
C TRP A 7 16.60 -4.54 -16.87
N SER A 8 15.85 -5.62 -17.05
CA SER A 8 14.73 -5.68 -18.01
C SER A 8 13.68 -4.60 -17.74
N MET A 9 13.35 -4.38 -16.47
CA MET A 9 12.34 -3.40 -16.06
C MET A 9 12.87 -1.96 -16.21
N GLU A 10 14.16 -1.74 -15.97
CA GLU A 10 14.80 -0.43 -16.21
C GLU A 10 14.86 -0.08 -17.69
N ILE A 11 15.27 -1.04 -18.52
CA ILE A 11 15.31 -0.88 -19.98
C ILE A 11 13.90 -0.63 -20.52
N PHE A 12 12.91 -1.44 -20.10
CA PHE A 12 11.51 -1.24 -20.45
C PHE A 12 11.02 0.17 -20.07
N THR A 13 11.33 0.60 -18.84
CA THR A 13 10.91 1.91 -18.34
C THR A 13 11.58 3.05 -19.11
N PHE A 14 12.85 2.92 -19.46
CA PHE A 14 13.58 3.90 -20.28
C PHE A 14 12.93 4.08 -21.66
N PHE A 15 12.54 2.99 -22.32
CA PHE A 15 11.94 3.06 -23.65
C PHE A 15 10.46 3.42 -23.68
N LYS A 16 9.69 3.02 -22.65
CA LYS A 16 8.21 3.10 -22.68
C LYS A 16 7.61 4.01 -21.61
N GLY A 17 8.36 4.39 -20.59
CA GLY A 17 7.84 5.12 -19.43
C GLY A 17 8.04 6.63 -19.51
N SER A 18 7.01 7.37 -19.14
CA SER A 18 7.07 8.78 -18.73
C SER A 18 7.02 8.83 -17.20
N LEU A 19 7.99 9.49 -16.58
CA LEU A 19 8.00 9.69 -15.13
C LEU A 19 6.89 10.68 -14.74
N ILE A 20 5.98 10.26 -13.86
CA ILE A 20 4.88 11.09 -13.36
C ILE A 20 5.27 11.73 -12.02
N GLY A 21 5.97 11.00 -11.17
CA GLY A 21 6.43 11.54 -9.89
C GLY A 21 7.09 10.50 -9.00
N LYS A 22 7.34 10.91 -7.76
CA LYS A 22 8.04 10.14 -6.74
C LYS A 22 7.36 10.33 -5.40
N ASP A 23 7.27 9.28 -4.60
CA ASP A 23 6.75 9.37 -3.23
C ASP A 23 7.85 9.70 -2.19
N HIS A 24 7.44 9.81 -0.92
CA HIS A 24 8.33 10.06 0.21
C HIS A 24 9.31 8.90 0.50
N GLN A 25 8.96 7.66 0.12
CA GLN A 25 9.85 6.48 0.25
C GLN A 25 10.88 6.42 -0.89
N GLY A 26 10.65 7.18 -1.94
CA GLY A 26 11.46 7.27 -3.13
C GLY A 26 11.12 6.27 -4.23
N ASN A 27 9.95 5.64 -4.16
CA ASN A 27 9.37 4.89 -5.26
C ASN A 27 9.03 5.86 -6.40
N ARG A 28 9.31 5.46 -7.64
CA ARG A 28 9.07 6.27 -8.83
C ARG A 28 7.92 5.70 -9.64
N TYR A 29 7.01 6.56 -10.07
CA TYR A 29 5.78 6.17 -10.74
C TYR A 29 5.84 6.57 -12.21
N TYR A 30 5.50 5.63 -13.08
CA TYR A 30 5.61 5.78 -14.53
C TYR A 30 4.29 5.45 -15.22
N GLN A 31 4.04 6.16 -16.31
CA GLN A 31 2.93 5.91 -17.22
C GLN A 31 3.48 5.64 -18.62
N GLU A 32 2.79 4.80 -19.38
CA GLU A 32 3.14 4.50 -20.76
C GLU A 32 3.13 5.75 -21.65
N ARG A 33 4.29 6.07 -22.25
CA ARG A 33 4.50 7.27 -23.08
C ARG A 33 3.72 7.26 -24.39
N PHE A 34 3.61 6.10 -25.04
CA PHE A 34 2.95 5.96 -26.34
C PHE A 34 1.97 4.79 -26.32
N LEU A 35 0.68 5.05 -26.62
CA LEU A 35 -0.20 3.96 -27.07
C LEU A 35 0.17 3.66 -28.53
N PHE A 36 0.80 2.53 -28.79
CA PHE A 36 0.97 2.07 -30.17
C PHE A 36 -0.41 1.92 -30.83
N LYS A 37 -0.46 2.24 -32.14
CA LYS A 37 -1.60 2.58 -33.02
C LYS A 37 -2.85 1.66 -33.04
N LYS A 38 -3.11 0.80 -32.06
CA LYS A 38 -4.25 -0.13 -32.11
C LYS A 38 -4.97 -0.49 -30.82
N ALA A 39 -4.73 0.15 -29.68
CA ALA A 39 -5.28 -0.37 -28.44
C ALA A 39 -6.40 0.50 -27.87
N LYS A 40 -7.64 0.00 -27.91
CA LYS A 40 -8.80 0.42 -27.10
C LYS A 40 -8.56 0.19 -25.58
N ARG A 41 -7.34 0.41 -25.09
CA ARG A 41 -6.91 0.06 -23.72
C ARG A 41 -6.38 1.29 -22.99
N LYS A 42 -6.50 1.27 -21.66
CA LYS A 42 -5.88 2.27 -20.79
C LYS A 42 -4.34 2.18 -20.87
N GLN A 43 -3.67 3.32 -20.73
CA GLN A 43 -2.20 3.38 -20.62
C GLN A 43 -1.74 2.55 -19.43
N ARG A 44 -0.66 1.80 -19.59
CA ARG A 44 -0.08 1.07 -18.45
C ARG A 44 0.49 2.07 -17.44
N ARG A 45 0.25 1.82 -16.15
CA ARG A 45 0.87 2.52 -15.02
C ARG A 45 1.67 1.51 -14.20
N TRP A 46 2.87 1.87 -13.77
CA TRP A 46 3.71 1.00 -12.94
C TRP A 46 4.57 1.80 -11.97
N VAL A 47 5.10 1.11 -10.97
CA VAL A 47 5.98 1.66 -9.94
C VAL A 47 7.34 0.96 -9.99
N MET A 48 8.40 1.74 -9.85
CA MET A 48 9.76 1.27 -9.64
C MET A 48 10.13 1.53 -8.17
N TYR A 49 10.16 0.48 -7.36
CA TYR A 49 10.42 0.59 -5.92
C TYR A 49 11.86 0.99 -5.61
N ARG A 50 12.03 1.73 -4.51
CA ARG A 50 13.36 1.97 -3.93
C ARG A 50 13.68 0.89 -2.89
N GLY A 51 14.56 -0.05 -3.25
CA GLY A 51 14.99 -1.15 -2.39
C GLY A 51 14.11 -2.39 -2.54
N ILE A 52 13.63 -2.93 -1.41
CA ILE A 52 12.78 -4.14 -1.40
C ILE A 52 11.47 -3.87 -2.14
N MET A 53 11.18 -4.69 -3.14
CA MET A 53 9.92 -4.62 -3.89
C MET A 53 8.83 -5.32 -3.09
N GLU A 54 7.86 -4.55 -2.63
CA GLU A 54 6.71 -5.07 -1.89
C GLU A 54 5.51 -4.17 -2.23
N GLY A 55 4.37 -4.79 -2.56
CA GLY A 55 3.21 -4.10 -3.14
C GLY A 55 2.57 -3.07 -2.20
N SER A 56 2.51 -3.38 -0.91
CA SER A 56 1.92 -2.49 0.10
C SER A 56 2.80 -1.29 0.46
N ARG A 57 4.02 -1.17 -0.09
CA ARG A 57 4.86 0.03 0.08
C ARG A 57 4.32 1.26 -0.66
N VAL A 58 3.41 1.09 -1.61
CA VAL A 58 2.76 2.20 -2.31
C VAL A 58 1.85 2.96 -1.33
N PRO A 59 2.08 4.27 -1.10
CA PRO A 59 1.24 5.06 -0.21
C PRO A 59 -0.15 5.31 -0.82
N ALA A 60 -1.12 5.65 0.05
CA ALA A 60 -2.50 5.92 -0.35
C ALA A 60 -2.62 6.99 -1.45
N GLU A 61 -1.76 8.01 -1.40
CA GLU A 61 -1.68 9.12 -2.37
C GLU A 61 -1.49 8.63 -3.82
N TRP A 62 -0.71 7.55 -3.98
CA TRP A 62 -0.37 6.97 -5.28
C TRP A 62 -1.19 5.73 -5.61
N PHE A 63 -1.80 5.08 -4.61
CA PHE A 63 -2.52 3.82 -4.77
C PHE A 63 -3.70 3.93 -5.74
N GLY A 64 -4.54 4.97 -5.58
CA GLY A 64 -5.70 5.20 -6.44
C GLY A 64 -5.32 5.50 -7.90
N TRP A 65 -4.24 6.28 -8.10
CA TRP A 65 -3.70 6.55 -9.43
C TRP A 65 -3.14 5.28 -10.08
N LEU A 66 -2.35 4.50 -9.34
CA LEU A 66 -1.73 3.28 -9.87
C LEU A 66 -2.77 2.26 -10.36
N HIS A 67 -3.92 2.18 -9.66
CA HIS A 67 -5.01 1.24 -9.98
C HIS A 67 -6.11 1.83 -10.88
N HIS A 68 -5.86 2.99 -11.52
CA HIS A 68 -6.85 3.66 -12.37
C HIS A 68 -8.17 4.03 -11.68
N SER A 69 -8.19 4.12 -10.35
CA SER A 69 -9.32 4.68 -9.60
C SER A 69 -9.35 6.20 -9.69
N LEU A 70 -8.18 6.83 -9.82
CA LEU A 70 -8.02 8.26 -10.02
C LEU A 70 -7.16 8.54 -11.26
N ASP A 71 -7.44 9.64 -11.95
CA ASP A 71 -6.67 10.05 -13.12
C ASP A 71 -5.33 10.70 -12.76
N VAL A 72 -5.29 11.38 -11.61
CA VAL A 72 -4.11 12.03 -11.03
C VAL A 72 -3.82 11.47 -9.62
N PRO A 73 -2.56 11.42 -9.18
CA PRO A 73 -2.23 11.10 -7.80
C PRO A 73 -2.80 12.17 -6.84
N LEU A 74 -3.16 11.78 -5.62
CA LEU A 74 -3.60 12.76 -4.62
C LEU A 74 -2.42 13.61 -4.14
N ASP A 75 -2.73 14.85 -3.77
CA ASP A 75 -1.75 15.73 -3.16
C ASP A 75 -1.42 15.27 -1.73
N SER A 76 -0.14 14.98 -1.52
CA SER A 76 0.42 14.58 -0.22
C SER A 76 0.34 15.66 0.87
N THR A 77 0.08 16.93 0.51
CA THR A 77 -0.04 18.04 1.46
C THR A 77 -1.41 18.11 2.13
N LEU A 78 -2.44 17.50 1.52
CA LEU A 78 -3.82 17.51 2.01
C LEU A 78 -4.07 16.42 3.06
N LYS A 79 -3.27 16.42 4.14
CA LYS A 79 -3.39 15.44 5.24
C LYS A 79 -4.23 15.99 6.38
N SER A 80 -5.16 15.16 6.85
CA SER A 80 -5.90 15.45 8.08
C SER A 80 -5.05 15.14 9.32
N SER A 81 -5.31 15.82 10.43
CA SER A 81 -4.55 15.66 11.68
C SER A 81 -4.60 14.25 12.27
N TRP A 82 -5.69 13.52 12.04
CA TRP A 82 -5.89 12.14 12.49
C TRP A 82 -5.24 11.09 11.56
N GLN A 83 -4.74 11.49 10.39
CA GLN A 83 -4.21 10.58 9.39
C GLN A 83 -2.80 10.12 9.76
N LYS A 84 -2.61 8.81 9.86
CA LYS A 84 -1.31 8.20 10.17
C LYS A 84 -0.40 8.19 8.93
N PRO A 85 0.93 8.24 9.12
CA PRO A 85 1.87 8.05 8.02
C PRO A 85 1.74 6.64 7.43
N HIS A 86 2.03 6.52 6.13
CA HIS A 86 1.97 5.24 5.44
C HIS A 86 2.97 4.25 6.03
N GLN A 87 2.51 3.02 6.29
CA GLN A 87 3.34 1.90 6.71
C GLN A 87 3.04 0.71 5.80
N SER A 88 4.09 0.05 5.32
CA SER A 88 3.94 -1.19 4.58
C SER A 88 3.45 -2.31 5.49
N ASN A 89 2.83 -3.31 4.89
CA ASN A 89 2.35 -4.50 5.56
C ASN A 89 3.50 -5.20 6.32
N GLN A 90 3.25 -5.48 7.59
CA GLN A 90 4.18 -6.11 8.52
C GLN A 90 3.83 -7.59 8.77
N THR A 91 2.89 -8.17 8.03
CA THR A 91 2.59 -9.60 8.16
C THR A 91 3.85 -10.45 7.99
N GLY A 92 4.06 -11.41 8.90
CA GLY A 92 5.23 -12.28 8.89
C GLY A 92 6.51 -11.65 9.45
N THR A 93 6.47 -10.39 9.91
CA THR A 93 7.60 -9.74 10.61
C THR A 93 7.39 -9.75 12.13
N SER A 94 8.43 -9.39 12.88
CA SER A 94 8.33 -9.21 14.33
C SER A 94 7.34 -8.11 14.73
N LEU A 95 7.10 -7.14 13.85
CA LEU A 95 6.20 -5.99 14.03
C LEU A 95 4.76 -6.27 13.59
N ALA A 96 4.41 -7.51 13.26
CA ALA A 96 3.05 -7.89 12.90
C ALA A 96 2.06 -7.55 14.03
N TYR A 97 0.91 -6.96 13.67
CA TYR A 97 -0.17 -6.70 14.61
C TYR A 97 -0.70 -8.02 15.20
N ARG A 98 -0.83 -8.06 16.53
CA ARG A 98 -1.42 -9.17 17.26
C ARG A 98 -2.62 -8.64 18.04
N PRO A 99 -3.86 -9.08 17.72
CA PRO A 99 -5.00 -8.71 18.54
C PRO A 99 -4.81 -9.28 19.94
N SER A 100 -5.30 -8.57 20.95
CA SER A 100 -5.44 -9.12 22.30
C SER A 100 -6.48 -10.24 22.26
N MET A 101 -6.03 -11.46 21.99
CA MET A 101 -6.86 -12.63 22.21
C MET A 101 -7.03 -12.82 23.72
N PRO A 102 -8.26 -13.05 24.22
CA PRO A 102 -8.42 -13.61 25.56
C PRO A 102 -7.59 -14.90 25.60
N ARG A 103 -6.69 -15.07 26.56
CA ARG A 103 -6.08 -16.39 26.77
C ARG A 103 -7.21 -17.36 27.08
N GLU A 104 -7.14 -18.57 26.53
CA GLU A 104 -7.91 -19.68 27.09
C GLU A 104 -7.59 -19.74 28.60
N GLY A 105 -8.60 -19.45 29.43
CA GLY A 105 -8.47 -19.39 30.89
C GLY A 105 -8.45 -18.00 31.52
N THR A 106 -8.36 -16.89 30.78
CA THR A 106 -8.73 -15.59 31.37
C THR A 106 -10.25 -15.53 31.40
N GLN A 107 -10.85 -15.56 32.60
CA GLN A 107 -12.27 -15.26 32.74
C GLN A 107 -12.54 -13.97 31.96
N LYS A 108 -13.44 -14.03 30.98
CA LYS A 108 -14.00 -12.82 30.37
C LYS A 108 -14.43 -11.96 31.54
N SER A 109 -13.85 -10.76 31.68
CA SER A 109 -14.41 -9.77 32.59
C SER A 109 -15.84 -9.62 32.15
N VAL A 110 -16.76 -10.08 33.00
CA VAL A 110 -18.18 -9.87 32.81
C VAL A 110 -18.34 -8.36 32.53
N PRO A 111 -18.98 -7.97 31.42
CA PRO A 111 -19.19 -6.54 31.17
C PRO A 111 -19.85 -5.93 32.42
N GLU A 112 -19.30 -4.82 32.91
CA GLU A 112 -19.89 -4.10 34.04
C GLU A 112 -21.39 -3.89 33.75
N GLY A 113 -22.25 -4.50 34.58
CA GLY A 113 -23.70 -4.46 34.42
C GLY A 113 -24.38 -5.74 33.93
N TYR A 114 -23.67 -6.87 33.76
CA TYR A 114 -24.32 -8.17 33.55
C TYR A 114 -24.66 -8.84 34.87
N GLU A 115 -25.96 -9.00 35.14
CA GLU A 115 -26.47 -9.85 36.21
C GLU A 115 -27.06 -11.16 35.62
N PRO A 116 -26.45 -12.32 35.88
CA PRO A 116 -27.02 -13.60 35.46
C PRO A 116 -28.27 -13.91 36.29
N TRP A 117 -29.36 -14.30 35.63
CA TRP A 117 -30.54 -14.83 36.30
C TRP A 117 -30.22 -16.15 37.02
N ARG A 118 -30.62 -16.27 38.30
CA ARG A 118 -30.46 -17.49 39.11
C ARG A 118 -31.84 -18.08 39.41
N PRO A 119 -32.20 -19.27 38.88
CA PRO A 119 -33.40 -19.97 39.32
C PRO A 119 -33.25 -20.44 40.77
N SER A 120 -34.36 -20.39 41.52
CA SER A 120 -34.54 -20.99 42.85
C SER A 120 -34.89 -22.47 42.77
#